data_AF-C0B748-F1
#
_entry.id   AF-C0B748-F1
#
_cell.length_a   1.000
_cell.length_b   1.000
_cell.length_c   1.000
_cell.angle_alpha   90.00
_cell.angle_beta   90.00
_cell.angle_gamma   90.00
#
_symmetry.space_group_name_H-M   'P 1'
#
loop_
_entity.id
_entity.type
_entity.pdbx_description
1 polymer ?
#
loop_
_entity_poly.entity_id
_entity_poly.type
_entity_poly.pdbx_seq_one_letter_code
_entity_poly.pdbx_strand_id
1 'polypeptide(L)' 'MTKTKIRQLDGEESVQELGRILGGAKITDAVLENAREMKILASGLKK' A
#
# COMPACT_ATOMS: atom_id res chain seq x y z
N MET A 1 9.23 -19.65 19.27
CA MET A 1 10.19 -18.59 18.91
C MET A 1 9.58 -17.73 17.81
N THR A 2 9.29 -16.47 18.08
CA THR A 2 8.77 -15.53 17.08
C THR A 2 9.91 -15.07 16.17
N LYS A 3 9.68 -14.97 14.86
CA LYS A 3 10.65 -14.50 13.87
C LYS A 3 10.08 -13.29 13.12
N THR A 4 10.81 -12.19 13.11
CA THR A 4 10.52 -11.02 12.27
C THR A 4 11.21 -11.18 10.92
N LYS A 5 10.51 -10.91 9.82
CA LYS A 5 11.08 -10.93 8.46
C LYS A 5 10.78 -9.61 7.77
N ILE A 6 11.77 -9.07 7.08
CA ILE A 6 11.65 -7.91 6.22
C ILE A 6 11.82 -8.39 4.78
N ARG A 7 10.92 -7.98 3.88
CA ARG A 7 11.01 -8.24 2.45
C ARG A 7 10.49 -7.05 1.66
N GLN A 8 10.92 -6.95 0.41
CA GLN A 8 10.37 -5.99 -0.53
C GLN A 8 8.95 -6.40 -0.95
N LEU A 9 8.08 -5.42 -1.11
CA LEU A 9 6.75 -5.59 -1.69
C LEU A 9 6.80 -5.20 -3.18
N ASP A 10 6.07 -5.95 -4.00
CA ASP A 10 5.85 -5.56 -5.39
C ASP A 10 4.85 -4.38 -5.50
N GLY A 11 4.50 -4.01 -6.74
CA GLY A 11 3.62 -2.88 -7.01
C GLY A 11 2.23 -3.05 -6.39
N GLU A 12 1.62 -4.21 -6.56
CA GLU A 12 0.26 -4.49 -6.08
C GLU A 12 0.27 -4.72 -4.57
N GLU A 13 1.25 -5.48 -4.07
CA GLU A 13 1.45 -5.68 -2.62
C GLU A 13 1.64 -4.34 -1.89
N SER A 14 2.35 -3.39 -2.51
CA SER A 14 2.51 -2.05 -1.97
C SER A 14 1.20 -1.27 -1.93
N VAL A 15 0.31 -1.42 -2.91
CA VAL A 15 -1.01 -0.77 -2.92
C VAL A 15 -1.90 -1.39 -1.84
N GLN A 16 -1.90 -2.71 -1.69
CA GLN A 16 -2.65 -3.42 -0.65
C GLN A 16 -2.20 -3.01 0.75
N GLU A 17 -0.89 -2.93 0.99
CA GLU A 17 -0.36 -2.52 2.29
C GLU A 17 -0.65 -1.04 2.58
N LEU A 18 -0.57 -0.16 1.58
CA LEU A 18 -1.02 1.23 1.70
C LEU A 18 -2.52 1.30 2.04
N GLY A 19 -3.35 0.51 1.36
CA GLY A 19 -4.78 0.40 1.66
C GLY A 19 -5.04 -0.11 3.07
N ARG A 20 -4.26 -1.07 3.58
CA ARG A 20 -4.33 -1.57 4.96
C ARG A 20 -3.97 -0.49 5.99
N ILE A 21 -2.96 0.33 5.68
CA ILE A 21 -2.53 1.44 6.56
C ILE A 21 -3.58 2.55 6.59
N LEU A 22 -4.20 2.85 5.45
CA LEU A 22 -5.21 3.91 5.31
C LEU A 22 -6.62 3.49 5.78
N GLY A 23 -6.99 2.24 5.50
CA GLY A 23 -8.32 1.70 5.74
C GLY A 23 -8.43 1.02 7.09
N GLY A 24 -8.62 1.81 8.15
CA GLY A 24 -8.67 1.37 9.55
C GLY A 24 -9.30 -0.01 9.81
N ALA A 25 -10.61 -0.10 10.03
CA ALA A 25 -11.26 -1.36 10.44
C ALA A 25 -11.59 -2.31 9.28
N LYS A 26 -11.69 -1.79 8.04
CA LYS A 26 -11.97 -2.59 6.84
C LYS A 26 -11.38 -1.90 5.61
N ILE A 27 -10.70 -2.68 4.77
CA ILE A 27 -10.24 -2.24 3.47
C ILE A 27 -11.45 -2.27 2.53
N THR A 28 -11.84 -1.11 2.01
CA THR A 28 -12.90 -0.96 1.01
C THR A 28 -12.28 -0.69 -0.36
N ASP A 29 -13.05 -0.92 -1.43
CA ASP A 29 -12.59 -0.65 -2.80
C ASP A 29 -12.18 0.81 -2.99
N ALA A 30 -12.90 1.75 -2.36
CA ALA A 30 -12.57 3.17 -2.39
C ALA A 30 -11.20 3.48 -1.74
N VAL A 31 -10.83 2.76 -0.68
CA VAL A 31 -9.53 2.92 -0.02
C VAL A 31 -8.41 2.35 -0.89
N LEU A 32 -8.64 1.20 -1.55
CA LEU A 32 -7.67 0.63 -2.48
C LEU A 32 -7.42 1.55 -3.68
N GLU A 33 -8.47 2.17 -4.21
CA GLU A 33 -8.33 3.12 -5.30
C GLU A 33 -7.55 4.37 -4.88
N ASN A 34 -7.84 4.90 -3.69
CA ASN A 34 -7.06 6.01 -3.12
C ASN A 34 -5.58 5.63 -2.94
N ALA A 35 -5.29 4.43 -2.42
CA ALA A 35 -3.93 3.93 -2.26
C ALA A 35 -3.19 3.78 -3.60
N ARG A 36 -3.89 3.35 -4.65
CA ARG A 36 -3.37 3.24 -6.01
C ARG A 36 -3.02 4.62 -6.59
N GLU A 37 -3.91 5.59 -6.46
CA GLU A 37 -3.66 6.97 -6.90
C GLU A 37 -2.45 7.59 -6.19
N MET A 38 -2.33 7.39 -4.86
CA MET A 38 -1.17 7.86 -4.09
C MET A 38 0.15 7.24 -4.58
N LYS A 39 0.14 5.94 -4.92
CA LYS A 39 1.31 5.24 -5.45
C LYS A 39 1.73 5.81 -6.82
N ILE A 40 0.77 6.10 -7.69
CA ILE A 40 1.00 6.69 -9.00
C ILE A 40 1.59 8.10 -8.85
N LEU A 41 0.99 8.94 -8.00
CA LEU A 41 1.49 10.29 -7.72
C LEU A 41 2.93 10.26 -7.22
N ALA A 42 3.24 9.40 -6.24
CA ALA A 42 4.59 9.27 -5.70
C ALA A 42 5.60 8.80 -6.76
N SER A 43 5.17 7.97 -7.72
CA SER A 43 6.03 7.52 -8.82
C SER A 43 6.33 8.65 -9.80
N GLY A 44 5.39 9.56 -10.04
CA GLY A 44 5.58 10.76 -10.87
C GLY A 44 6.41 11.86 -10.22
N LEU A 45 6.49 11.88 -8.88
CA LEU A 45 7.28 12.85 -8.11
C LEU A 45 8.77 12.51 -8.01
N LYS A 46 9.19 11.30 -8.40
CA LYS A 46 10.62 10.92 -8.46
C LYS A 46 11.29 11.60 -9.66
N LYS A 47 11.67 12.87 -9.52
CA LYS A 47 12.60 13.59 -10.41
C LYS A 47 13.88 13.93 -9.69
#